data_AF-A0A165EMA2-F1
#
_entry.id   AF-A0A165EMA2-F1
#
_cell.length_a   1.000
_cell.length_b   1.000
_cell.length_c   1.000
_cell.angle_alpha   90.00
_cell.angle_beta   90.00
_cell.angle_gamma   90.00
#
_symmetry.space_group_name_H-M   'P 1'
#
loop_
_entity.id
_entity.type
_entity.pdbx_description
1 polymer ?
#
loop_
_entity_poly.entity_id
_entity_poly.type
_entity_poly.pdbx_seq_one_letter_code
_entity_poly.pdbx_strand_id
1 'polypeptide(L)'
;MIFNSTDVHAERWLDFLQHLRMGNVREADVRMLKELVIDNPNGPQISFTSPPWNSAILVTPRHGVREAWNEAALDRHCKQSGQKMYICTAEDNVEGRPLNVHEKIALARSEHRPARHQKRRLPREIKLAVGMKVMVTLNIATDLDIANGARGEIRRIVLHPEEPEHGDERVVRLQHLPAYIIVKLDRTK
;
A
#
# COMPACT_ATOMS: atom_id res chain seq x y z
N MET A 1 -4.28 -2.17 -13.56
CA MET A 1 -4.77 -2.13 -14.95
C MET A 1 -4.76 -0.68 -15.41
N ILE A 2 -3.90 -0.35 -16.35
CA ILE A 2 -3.89 0.96 -17.00
C ILE A 2 -4.20 0.67 -18.47
N PHE A 3 -5.39 1.10 -18.91
CA PHE A 3 -5.87 0.90 -20.27
C PHE A 3 -5.61 2.15 -21.08
N ASN A 4 -4.86 2.02 -22.17
CA ASN A 4 -4.81 3.04 -23.21
C ASN A 4 -6.15 3.00 -23.96
N SER A 5 -6.83 4.14 -23.96
CA SER A 5 -8.16 4.34 -24.53
C SER A 5 -8.12 4.38 -26.05
N THR A 6 -8.41 3.25 -26.70
CA THR A 6 -9.12 3.27 -27.98
C THR A 6 -10.56 2.84 -27.71
N ASP A 7 -11.53 3.61 -28.21
CA ASP A 7 -12.95 3.50 -27.82
C ASP A 7 -13.54 2.08 -27.94
N VAL A 8 -13.05 1.29 -28.91
CA VAL A 8 -13.47 -0.11 -29.14
C VAL A 8 -13.07 -1.05 -27.99
N HIS A 9 -11.93 -0.81 -27.33
CA HIS A 9 -11.54 -1.60 -26.16
C HIS A 9 -12.36 -1.23 -24.92
N ALA A 10 -12.82 0.01 -24.81
CA ALA A 10 -13.63 0.48 -23.70
C ALA A 10 -15.04 -0.14 -23.73
N GLU A 11 -15.67 -0.22 -24.90
CA GLU A 11 -16.98 -0.85 -25.07
C GLU A 11 -16.93 -2.36 -24.79
N ARG A 12 -15.98 -3.08 -25.40
CA ARG A 12 -15.78 -4.53 -25.16
C ARG A 12 -15.53 -4.82 -23.66
N TRP A 13 -14.82 -3.93 -22.97
CA TRP A 13 -14.57 -4.06 -21.53
C TRP A 13 -15.81 -3.77 -20.70
N LEU A 14 -16.59 -2.74 -21.04
CA LEU A 14 -17.83 -2.39 -20.34
C LEU A 14 -18.86 -3.53 -20.44
N ASP A 15 -19.04 -4.11 -21.63
CA ASP A 15 -19.94 -5.25 -21.85
C ASP A 15 -19.53 -6.45 -20.99
N PHE A 16 -18.24 -6.77 -20.97
CA PHE A 16 -17.72 -7.82 -20.09
C PHE A 16 -18.02 -7.53 -18.61
N LEU A 17 -17.79 -6.31 -18.13
CA LEU A 17 -18.07 -5.96 -16.74
C LEU A 17 -19.57 -6.09 -16.40
N GLN A 18 -20.47 -5.79 -17.34
CA GLN A 18 -21.91 -6.01 -17.17
C GLN A 18 -22.24 -7.50 -17.10
N HIS A 19 -21.70 -8.33 -18.00
CA HIS A 19 -21.88 -9.78 -17.97
C HIS A 19 -21.36 -10.38 -16.66
N LEU A 20 -20.16 -9.97 -16.22
CA LEU A 20 -19.56 -10.40 -14.97
C LEU A 20 -20.44 -10.06 -13.76
N ARG A 21 -20.97 -8.83 -13.71
CA ARG A 21 -21.87 -8.38 -12.63
C ARG A 21 -23.15 -9.22 -12.53
N MET A 22 -23.67 -9.66 -13.67
CA MET A 22 -24.89 -10.48 -13.74
C MET A 22 -24.62 -11.99 -13.62
N GLY A 23 -23.36 -12.42 -13.55
CA GLY A 23 -22.98 -13.84 -13.55
C GLY A 23 -23.09 -14.54 -14.91
N ASN A 24 -23.22 -13.78 -16.00
CA ASN A 24 -23.46 -14.29 -17.36
C ASN A 24 -22.21 -14.20 -18.24
N VAL A 25 -21.06 -14.62 -17.71
CA VAL A 25 -19.76 -14.56 -18.43
C VAL A 25 -19.77 -15.49 -19.65
N ARG A 26 -19.42 -14.95 -20.81
CA ARG A 26 -19.41 -15.67 -22.10
C ARG A 26 -18.00 -16.17 -22.44
N GLU A 27 -17.92 -17.11 -23.37
CA GLU A 27 -16.62 -17.64 -23.83
C GLU A 27 -15.73 -16.55 -24.46
N ALA A 28 -16.34 -15.59 -25.18
CA ALA A 28 -15.62 -14.44 -25.74
C ALA A 28 -15.00 -13.54 -24.66
N ASP A 29 -15.64 -13.42 -23.49
CA ASP A 29 -15.13 -12.69 -22.34
C ASP A 29 -13.91 -13.41 -21.74
N VAL A 30 -13.97 -14.74 -21.62
CA VAL A 30 -12.85 -15.55 -21.14
C VAL A 30 -11.65 -15.46 -22.10
N ARG A 31 -11.88 -15.50 -23.41
CA ARG A 31 -10.81 -15.31 -24.41
C ARG A 31 -10.15 -13.94 -24.26
N MET A 32 -10.96 -12.89 -24.13
CA MET A 32 -10.45 -11.53 -23.86
C MET A 32 -9.56 -11.48 -22.62
N LEU A 33 -9.99 -12.07 -21.50
CA LEU A 33 -9.19 -12.06 -20.26
C LEU A 33 -7.87 -12.82 -20.40
N LYS A 34 -7.84 -13.91 -21.17
CA LYS A 34 -6.61 -14.67 -21.45
C LYS A 34 -5.59 -13.85 -22.26
N GLU A 35 -6.04 -12.91 -23.08
CA GLU A 35 -5.16 -11.96 -23.78
C GLU A 35 -4.41 -11.02 -22.80
N LEU A 36 -4.94 -10.83 -21.59
CA LEU A 36 -4.36 -9.94 -20.57
C LEU A 36 -3.36 -10.63 -19.61
N VAL A 37 -3.13 -11.94 -19.78
CA VAL A 37 -2.16 -12.68 -18.97
C VAL A 37 -0.75 -12.25 -19.36
N ILE A 38 0.06 -11.86 -18.38
CA ILE A 38 1.40 -11.28 -18.57
C ILE A 38 2.33 -12.19 -19.39
N ASP A 39 2.20 -13.52 -19.22
CA ASP A 39 3.05 -14.51 -19.90
C ASP A 39 2.44 -15.04 -21.21
N ASN A 40 1.42 -14.37 -21.75
CA ASN A 40 0.84 -14.76 -23.03
C ASN A 40 1.79 -14.39 -24.18
N PRO A 41 2.30 -15.35 -24.98
CA PRO A 41 3.21 -15.06 -26.09
C PRO A 41 2.57 -14.21 -27.19
N ASN A 42 1.24 -14.21 -27.28
CA ASN A 42 0.47 -13.37 -28.21
C ASN A 42 0.00 -12.05 -27.56
N GLY A 43 0.34 -11.81 -26.29
CA GLY A 43 -0.02 -10.61 -25.55
C GLY A 43 0.93 -9.44 -25.82
N PRO A 44 0.59 -8.22 -25.36
CA PRO A 44 1.50 -7.08 -25.43
C PRO A 44 2.75 -7.35 -24.58
N GLN A 45 3.93 -7.00 -25.10
CA GLN A 45 5.17 -7.12 -24.34
C GLN A 45 5.17 -6.11 -23.18
N ILE A 46 5.04 -6.62 -21.95
CA ILE A 46 4.97 -5.81 -20.73
C ILE A 46 6.37 -5.64 -20.15
N SER A 47 6.78 -4.39 -19.93
CA SER A 47 8.00 -4.08 -19.17
C SER A 47 7.66 -3.46 -17.82
N PHE A 48 8.02 -4.16 -16.73
CA PHE A 48 7.82 -3.72 -15.35
C PHE A 48 8.75 -2.58 -14.91
N THR A 49 9.69 -2.17 -15.76
CA THR A 49 10.61 -1.05 -15.47
C THR A 49 10.12 0.26 -16.06
N SER A 50 9.18 0.22 -17.01
CA SER A 50 8.63 1.39 -17.68
C SER A 50 7.19 1.72 -17.23
N PRO A 51 6.78 2.99 -17.27
CA PRO A 51 5.37 3.35 -17.14
C PRO A 51 4.51 2.66 -18.20
N PRO A 52 3.26 2.26 -17.88
CA PRO A 52 2.59 2.44 -16.59
C PRO A 52 2.87 1.34 -15.55
N TRP A 53 3.63 0.30 -15.91
CA TRP A 53 3.78 -0.93 -15.13
C TRP A 53 4.72 -0.80 -13.93
N ASN A 54 5.71 0.09 -14.00
CA ASN A 54 6.61 0.39 -12.89
C ASN A 54 5.91 1.01 -11.66
N SER A 55 4.68 1.50 -11.81
CA SER A 55 3.83 2.02 -10.74
C SER A 55 2.50 1.27 -10.60
N ALA A 56 2.40 0.05 -11.15
CA ALA A 56 1.17 -0.73 -11.10
C ALA A 56 0.82 -1.17 -9.67
N ILE A 57 -0.48 -1.14 -9.35
CA ILE A 57 -1.02 -1.60 -8.07
C ILE A 57 -1.48 -3.05 -8.21
N LEU A 58 -1.03 -3.91 -7.28
CA LEU A 58 -1.51 -5.28 -7.17
C LEU A 58 -2.86 -5.31 -6.42
N VAL A 59 -3.87 -5.92 -7.03
CA VAL A 59 -5.14 -6.25 -6.39
C VAL A 59 -5.17 -7.75 -6.15
N THR A 60 -5.31 -8.17 -4.90
CA THR A 60 -5.29 -9.58 -4.50
C THR A 60 -6.30 -9.86 -3.39
N PRO A 61 -7.00 -11.01 -3.41
CA PRO A 61 -7.90 -11.39 -2.33
C PRO A 61 -7.16 -11.80 -1.05
N ARG A 62 -5.85 -12.10 -1.13
CA ARG A 62 -5.07 -12.60 0.01
C ARG A 62 -4.24 -11.49 0.65
N HIS A 63 -4.52 -11.22 1.92
CA HIS A 63 -3.83 -10.18 2.70
C HIS A 63 -2.30 -10.39 2.75
N GLY A 64 -1.83 -11.61 3.02
CA GLY A 64 -0.40 -11.90 3.10
C GLY A 64 0.33 -11.69 1.77
N VAL A 65 -0.34 -11.89 0.62
CA VAL A 65 0.25 -11.60 -0.69
C VAL A 65 0.43 -10.09 -0.87
N ARG A 66 -0.55 -9.29 -0.45
CA ARG A 66 -0.48 -7.82 -0.48
C ARG A 66 0.65 -7.30 0.41
N GLU A 67 0.82 -7.86 1.60
CA GLU A 67 1.91 -7.49 2.52
C GLU A 67 3.28 -7.81 1.93
N ALA A 68 3.48 -9.05 1.47
CA ALA A 68 4.72 -9.47 0.84
C ALA A 68 5.05 -8.65 -0.41
N TRP A 69 4.04 -8.31 -1.22
CA TRP A 69 4.22 -7.45 -2.39
C TRP A 69 4.67 -6.04 -2.02
N ASN A 70 4.00 -5.42 -1.04
CA ASN A 70 4.34 -4.08 -0.58
C ASN A 70 5.73 -4.03 0.05
N GLU A 71 6.11 -5.05 0.82
CA GLU A 71 7.44 -5.18 1.41
C GLU A 71 8.53 -5.33 0.33
N ALA A 72 8.31 -6.22 -0.65
CA ALA A 72 9.24 -6.38 -1.77
C ALA A 72 9.36 -5.12 -2.64
N ALA A 73 8.26 -4.39 -2.83
CA ALA A 73 8.25 -3.11 -3.54
C ALA A 73 9.06 -2.04 -2.80
N LEU A 74 8.92 -1.96 -1.46
CA LEU A 74 9.69 -1.04 -0.64
C LEU A 74 11.19 -1.37 -0.64
N ASP A 75 11.55 -2.65 -0.47
CA ASP A 75 12.96 -3.09 -0.52
C ASP A 75 13.60 -2.76 -1.88
N ARG A 76 12.89 -3.05 -2.98
CA ARG A 76 13.34 -2.68 -4.33
C ARG A 76 13.54 -1.16 -4.46
N HIS A 77 12.58 -0.37 -3.97
CA HIS A 77 12.65 1.09 -4.03
C HIS A 77 13.87 1.62 -3.27
N CYS A 78 14.10 1.18 -2.04
CA CYS A 78 15.28 1.59 -1.25
C CYS A 78 16.59 1.21 -1.96
N LYS A 79 16.66 0.01 -2.55
CA LYS A 79 17.85 -0.45 -3.31
C LYS A 79 18.12 0.41 -4.55
N GLN A 80 17.07 0.82 -5.26
CA GLN A 80 17.20 1.60 -6.51
C GLN A 80 17.46 3.09 -6.26
N SER A 81 16.80 3.66 -5.25
CA SER A 81 16.87 5.09 -4.96
C SER A 81 17.99 5.47 -3.98
N GLY A 82 18.59 4.48 -3.29
CA GLY A 82 19.56 4.71 -2.21
C GLY A 82 18.95 5.28 -0.93
N GLN A 83 17.62 5.37 -0.84
CA GLN A 83 16.93 5.92 0.33
C GLN A 83 17.00 4.96 1.53
N LYS A 84 17.13 5.52 2.73
CA LYS A 84 17.05 4.75 3.98
C LYS A 84 15.62 4.24 4.21
N MET A 85 15.53 2.99 4.66
CA MET A 85 14.29 2.39 5.15
C MET A 85 14.22 2.58 6.66
N TYR A 86 13.14 3.21 7.13
CA TYR A 86 12.87 3.38 8.54
C TYR A 86 11.85 2.34 9.00
N ILE A 87 12.14 1.65 10.11
CA ILE A 87 11.22 0.77 10.80
C ILE A 87 10.70 1.54 12.00
N CYS A 88 9.42 1.88 11.97
CA CYS A 88 8.73 2.62 13.02
C CYS A 88 7.85 1.63 13.81
N THR A 89 8.06 1.57 15.12
CA THR A 89 7.25 0.75 16.04
C THR A 89 6.14 1.62 16.62
N ALA A 90 4.91 1.10 16.69
CA ALA A 90 3.79 1.80 17.29
C ALA A 90 4.03 2.08 18.78
N GLU A 91 3.60 3.27 19.23
CA GLU A 91 3.55 3.63 20.64
C GLU A 91 2.13 3.41 21.17
N ASP A 92 1.94 2.35 21.96
CA ASP A 92 0.66 2.02 22.56
C ASP A 92 0.54 2.62 23.97
N ASN A 93 -0.50 3.39 24.18
CA ASN A 93 -0.85 3.96 25.48
C ASN A 93 -2.37 3.86 25.72
N VAL A 94 -2.76 3.96 26.99
CA VAL A 94 -4.16 4.11 27.42
C VAL A 94 -4.24 5.44 28.12
N GLU A 95 -5.01 6.40 27.59
CA GLU A 95 -5.18 7.72 28.20
C GLU A 95 -3.83 8.42 28.51
N GLY A 96 -2.85 8.28 27.63
CA GLY A 96 -1.52 8.88 27.78
C GLY A 96 -0.57 8.18 28.77
N ARG A 97 -1.03 7.14 29.48
CA ARG A 97 -0.14 6.29 30.29
C ARG A 97 0.36 5.07 29.51
N PRO A 98 1.61 4.63 29.76
CA PRO A 98 2.11 3.37 29.23
C PRO A 98 1.22 2.19 29.64
N LEU A 99 1.17 1.17 28.78
CA LEU A 99 0.48 -0.08 29.09
C LEU A 99 1.13 -0.81 30.26
N ASN A 100 0.31 -1.33 31.17
CA ASN A 100 0.75 -2.27 32.19
C ASN A 100 1.03 -3.66 31.60
N VAL A 101 1.64 -4.56 32.38
CA VAL A 101 2.03 -5.90 31.90
C VAL A 101 0.83 -6.71 31.39
N HIS A 102 -0.32 -6.63 32.08
CA HIS A 102 -1.53 -7.34 31.66
C HIS A 102 -2.10 -6.80 30.35
N GLU A 103 -2.08 -5.49 30.17
CA GLU A 103 -2.49 -4.82 28.93
C GLU A 103 -1.55 -5.15 27.77
N LYS A 104 -0.23 -5.16 28.00
CA LYS A 104 0.76 -5.59 27.00
C LYS A 104 0.52 -7.04 26.56
N ILE A 105 0.28 -7.94 27.51
CA ILE A 105 -0.04 -9.34 27.21
C ILE A 105 -1.36 -9.46 26.44
N ALA A 106 -2.39 -8.71 26.84
CA ALA A 106 -3.68 -8.70 26.15
C ALA A 106 -3.55 -8.15 24.71
N LEU A 107 -2.73 -7.12 24.52
CA LEU A 107 -2.43 -6.55 23.21
C LEU A 107 -1.71 -7.57 22.31
N ALA A 108 -0.63 -8.19 22.78
CA ALA A 108 0.11 -9.21 22.02
C ALA A 108 -0.77 -10.43 21.66
N ARG A 109 -1.62 -10.89 22.59
CA ARG A 109 -2.55 -12.01 22.33
C ARG A 109 -3.63 -11.66 21.32
N SER A 110 -3.97 -10.39 21.19
CA SER A 110 -5.02 -9.95 20.26
C SER A 110 -4.49 -9.68 18.84
N GLU A 111 -3.18 -9.54 18.64
CA GLU A 111 -2.56 -9.52 17.30
C GLU A 111 -2.86 -10.81 16.51
N HIS A 112 -2.98 -11.94 17.21
CA HIS A 112 -3.23 -13.26 16.62
C HIS A 112 -4.73 -13.57 16.42
N ARG A 113 -5.64 -12.65 16.77
CA ARG A 113 -7.10 -12.89 16.66
C ARG A 113 -7.60 -12.62 15.24
N PRO A 114 -8.58 -13.40 14.73
CA PRO A 114 -9.09 -13.27 13.37
C PRO A 114 -9.74 -11.90 13.08
N ALA A 115 -9.62 -11.48 11.81
CA ALA A 115 -9.91 -10.14 11.28
C ALA A 115 -11.29 -9.54 11.61
N ARG A 116 -12.28 -10.35 12.03
CA ARG A 116 -13.64 -9.88 12.38
C ARG A 116 -13.64 -8.82 13.51
N HIS A 117 -12.64 -8.81 14.39
CA HIS A 117 -12.47 -7.82 15.46
C HIS A 117 -11.35 -6.78 15.20
N GLN A 118 -10.67 -6.84 14.05
CA GLN A 118 -9.48 -6.01 13.77
C GLN A 118 -9.77 -4.69 13.04
N LYS A 119 -11.04 -4.27 12.88
CA LYS A 119 -11.48 -3.20 11.95
C LYS A 119 -10.77 -1.83 12.06
N ARG A 120 -9.90 -1.60 13.04
CA ARG A 120 -9.15 -0.34 13.21
C ARG A 120 -7.70 -0.53 13.71
N ARG A 121 -7.16 -1.75 13.73
CA ARG A 121 -5.80 -1.95 14.25
C ARG A 121 -4.76 -1.62 13.19
N LEU A 122 -3.90 -0.67 13.53
CA LEU A 122 -2.67 -0.42 12.82
C LEU A 122 -1.68 -1.56 13.12
N PRO A 123 -0.79 -1.89 12.17
CA PRO A 123 0.28 -2.85 12.43
C PRO A 123 1.21 -2.31 13.52
N ARG A 124 1.78 -3.23 14.30
CA ARG A 124 2.77 -2.91 15.35
C ARG A 124 4.02 -2.23 14.78
N GLU A 125 4.42 -2.61 13.58
CA GLU A 125 5.56 -2.03 12.89
C GLU A 125 5.16 -1.60 11.48
N ILE A 126 5.62 -0.42 11.09
CA ILE A 126 5.52 0.07 9.71
C ILE A 126 6.91 0.35 9.17
N LYS A 127 7.13 -0.06 7.92
CA LYS A 127 8.33 0.28 7.17
C LYS A 127 8.04 1.48 6.28
N LEU A 128 8.91 2.47 6.31
CA LEU A 128 8.75 3.76 5.63
C LEU A 128 10.01 4.11 4.85
N ALA A 129 9.87 4.75 3.70
CA ALA A 129 10.98 5.38 3.00
C ALA A 129 10.47 6.60 2.20
N VAL A 130 11.36 7.56 1.97
CA VAL A 130 11.07 8.67 1.05
C VAL A 130 10.88 8.11 -0.36
N GLY A 131 9.83 8.56 -1.06
CA GLY A 131 9.41 8.06 -2.37
C GLY A 131 8.43 6.88 -2.31
N MET A 132 8.15 6.32 -1.13
CA MET A 132 7.20 5.22 -0.98
C MET A 132 5.76 5.67 -1.29
N LYS A 133 5.02 4.86 -2.04
CA LYS A 133 3.58 5.06 -2.28
C LYS A 133 2.77 4.63 -1.06
N VAL A 134 1.82 5.48 -0.68
CA VAL A 134 0.99 5.30 0.52
C VAL A 134 -0.48 5.47 0.20
N MET A 135 -1.32 4.93 1.07
CA MET A 135 -2.76 5.10 1.06
C MET A 135 -3.22 5.54 2.44
N VAL A 136 -4.05 6.57 2.47
CA VAL A 136 -4.74 7.02 3.68
C VAL A 136 -5.81 6.00 4.05
N THR A 137 -5.84 5.56 5.30
CA THR A 137 -6.78 4.53 5.79
C THR A 137 -7.93 5.09 6.62
N LEU A 138 -7.86 6.37 6.99
CA LEU A 138 -8.84 7.07 7.83
C LEU A 138 -9.38 8.30 7.12
N ASN A 139 -10.60 8.71 7.48
CA ASN A 139 -11.14 9.98 7.03
C ASN A 139 -10.59 11.09 7.93
N ILE A 140 -9.75 11.96 7.37
CA ILE A 140 -9.09 13.04 8.13
C ILE A 140 -9.78 14.37 7.79
N ALA A 141 -9.77 14.75 6.52
CA ALA A 141 -10.38 15.98 6.01
C ALA A 141 -11.02 15.69 4.64
N THR A 142 -12.29 15.26 4.66
CA THR A 142 -12.99 14.79 3.46
C THR A 142 -13.30 15.89 2.46
N ASP A 143 -13.41 17.13 2.93
CA ASP A 143 -13.56 18.34 2.12
C ASP A 143 -12.30 18.64 1.29
N LEU A 144 -11.13 18.30 1.82
CA LEU A 144 -9.81 18.40 1.17
C LEU A 144 -9.40 17.12 0.43
N ASP A 145 -10.31 16.16 0.25
CA ASP A 145 -10.07 14.82 -0.33
C ASP A 145 -9.01 13.99 0.43
N ILE A 146 -8.74 14.31 1.70
CA ILE A 146 -7.88 13.52 2.60
C ILE A 146 -8.75 12.49 3.34
N ALA A 147 -9.16 11.47 2.58
CA ALA A 147 -10.07 10.42 3.04
C ALA A 147 -9.51 9.02 2.84
N ASN A 148 -10.18 8.02 3.42
CA ASN A 148 -9.81 6.61 3.22
C ASN A 148 -9.78 6.27 1.72
N GLY A 149 -8.68 5.68 1.28
CA GLY A 149 -8.42 5.35 -0.12
C GLY A 149 -7.66 6.43 -0.89
N ALA A 150 -7.50 7.64 -0.34
CA ALA A 150 -6.64 8.66 -0.93
C ALA A 150 -5.20 8.15 -1.01
N ARG A 151 -4.52 8.45 -2.13
CA ARG A 151 -3.19 7.93 -2.43
C ARG A 151 -2.18 9.07 -2.48
N GLY A 152 -0.93 8.73 -2.22
CA GLY A 152 0.15 9.68 -2.34
C GLY A 152 1.52 9.04 -2.27
N GLU A 153 2.51 9.90 -2.11
CA GLU A 153 3.92 9.55 -2.03
C GLU A 153 4.58 10.29 -0.86
N ILE A 154 5.35 9.58 -0.05
CA ILE A 154 6.15 10.19 1.01
C ILE A 154 7.22 11.08 0.37
N ARG A 155 7.18 12.39 0.65
CA ARG A 155 8.19 13.35 0.19
C ARG A 155 9.27 13.59 1.22
N ARG A 156 8.92 13.52 2.50
CA ARG A 156 9.87 13.75 3.59
C ARG A 156 9.43 13.01 4.84
N ILE A 157 10.39 12.50 5.58
CA ILE A 157 10.21 11.95 6.92
C ILE A 157 11.03 12.85 7.84
N VAL A 158 10.39 13.44 8.84
CA VAL A 158 11.06 14.26 9.86
C VAL A 158 11.09 13.47 11.15
N LEU A 159 12.29 13.17 11.62
CA LEU A 159 12.50 12.37 12.82
C LEU A 159 12.21 13.18 14.08
N HIS A 160 11.98 12.47 15.18
CA HIS A 160 11.83 13.10 16.50
C HIS A 160 13.13 13.83 16.88
N PRO A 161 13.09 14.99 17.56
CA PRO A 161 14.30 15.71 17.98
C PRO A 161 15.23 14.90 18.91
N GLU A 162 14.66 13.95 19.66
CA GLU A 162 15.39 13.05 20.56
C GLU A 162 15.83 11.76 19.88
N GLU A 163 15.52 11.57 18.59
CA GLU A 163 16.00 10.40 17.85
C GLU A 163 17.52 10.51 17.67
N PRO A 164 18.28 9.45 18.00
CA PRO A 164 19.74 9.48 17.83
C PRO A 164 20.12 9.62 16.36
N GLU A 165 21.29 10.22 16.11
CA GLU A 165 21.83 10.26 14.76
C GLU A 165 22.08 8.85 14.24
N HIS A 166 21.56 8.58 13.05
CA HIS A 166 21.74 7.31 12.37
C HIS A 166 22.87 7.45 11.34
N GLY A 167 23.89 6.61 11.44
CA GLY A 167 24.97 6.51 10.47
C GLY A 167 24.51 6.02 9.09
N ASP A 168 25.41 5.48 8.28
CA ASP A 168 25.13 5.06 6.89
C ASP A 168 24.32 3.76 6.74
N GLU A 169 23.63 3.35 7.81
CA GLU A 169 22.76 2.19 7.79
C GLU A 169 21.59 2.41 6.80
N ARG A 170 21.38 1.42 5.93
CA ARG A 170 20.28 1.44 4.96
C ARG A 170 18.93 1.14 5.60
N VAL A 171 18.92 0.42 6.72
CA VAL A 171 17.73 0.07 7.48
C VAL A 171 17.92 0.57 8.89
N VAL A 172 17.06 1.48 9.31
CA VAL A 172 17.14 2.15 10.59
C VAL A 172 15.89 1.82 11.39
N ARG A 173 16.04 1.30 12.60
CA ARG A 173 14.92 1.09 13.51
C ARG A 173 14.80 2.28 14.43
N LEU A 174 13.70 3.01 14.32
CA LEU A 174 13.45 4.22 15.10
C LEU A 174 13.12 3.88 16.56
N GLN A 175 13.63 4.70 17.47
CA GLN A 175 13.33 4.62 18.90
C GLN A 175 12.04 5.40 19.24
N HIS A 176 11.80 6.50 18.53
CA HIS A 176 10.63 7.35 18.66
C HIS A 176 9.81 7.36 17.36
N LEU A 177 8.51 7.67 17.47
CA LEU A 177 7.71 7.97 16.28
C LEU A 177 8.31 9.19 15.54
N PRO A 178 8.30 9.19 14.19
CA PRO A 178 8.64 10.40 13.43
C PRO A 178 7.79 11.59 13.90
N ALA A 179 8.41 12.77 14.04
CA ALA A 179 7.71 13.99 14.41
C ALA A 179 6.56 14.29 13.43
N TYR A 180 6.82 14.11 12.12
CA TYR A 180 5.78 14.10 11.10
C TYR A 180 6.30 13.53 9.78
N ILE A 181 5.36 13.10 8.93
CA ILE A 181 5.62 12.61 7.58
C ILE A 181 4.89 13.51 6.59
N ILE A 182 5.63 14.02 5.60
CA ILE A 182 5.05 14.84 4.53
C ILE A 182 4.70 13.92 3.37
N VAL A 183 3.43 13.87 3.02
CA VAL A 183 2.90 13.10 1.89
C VAL A 183 2.38 14.05 0.83
N LYS A 184 2.84 13.88 -0.42
CA LYS A 184 2.22 14.51 -1.58
C LYS A 184 1.10 13.61 -2.06
N LEU A 185 -0.14 14.06 -1.95
CA LEU A 185 -1.30 13.33 -2.45
C LEU A 185 -1.39 13.39 -3.98
N ASP A 186 -1.87 12.32 -4.60
CA ASP A 186 -2.02 12.22 -6.06
C ASP A 186 -3.17 13.11 -6.57
N ARG A 187 -4.17 13.36 -5.71
CA ARG A 187 -5.29 14.25 -5.93
C ARG A 187 -5.54 15.06 -4.67
N THR A 188 -5.73 16.36 -4.86
CA THR A 188 -6.29 17.31 -3.90
C THR A 188 -7.13 18.28 -4.71
N LYS A 189 -8.21 18.82 -4.13
CA LYS A 189 -8.95 19.94 -4.75
C LYS A 189 -8.12 21.22 -4.79
#